data_AF-A0A928BGZ8-F1
#
_entry.id   AF-A0A928BGZ8-F1
#
_cell.length_a   1.000
_cell.length_b   1.000
_cell.length_c   1.000
_cell.angle_alpha   90.00
_cell.angle_beta   90.00
_cell.angle_gamma   90.00
#
_symmetry.space_group_name_H-M   'P 1'
#
loop_
_entity.id
_entity.type
_entity.pdbx_description
1 polymer ?
#
loop_
_entity_poly.entity_id
_entity_poly.type
_entity_poly.pdbx_seq_one_letter_code
_entity_poly.pdbx_strand_id
1 'polypeptide(L)'
;MKKMIYFMAVAMFLALSCQKNEFQVDSSRPVRKLTVGIENEGVSKVGFDENNSFYWHAGDRIAVLTTAGFRAMTLDGQYAGQASGVFTGEFTEDIGDYAVYPYGDHAMDENGQLVYVLPSSYDYASIADGANSYNPPMAGKIQGAGAALTHLGSFFKITVGNIPAGGDDMKFVFTADKRITGEFVVDLSADSPVMETDDGQGNTVTVNFSNSSAGSEGVFYIPSPVGTYGAITAQVFDGDVLLAEKTWTDQTVSRRIPKRGSMDVDYVAVVNGAVYKTLQEALDVADSQTITIVKDIALDAPLVLSQGSSVTLDLGGNTLSGVATSASASNLIAVKSGAQLTLSNGSVTFAATTPDTQWGGEGQPPYPGYANNTISNSGILILENVVLENRTSKGGASYVIDNYSGAKLTVGEGSVITQSGGDIAIRMFNGGSGAVDVTINGGTVTGHRAVWIQLASNNASVAPIMNLTVTGGTLTSTDTSYYQAVYSYSYGNDMKNVTINVSGGTFNGDIALTGGSNKTNIETLTISGGSFNGLWGDFYSYGAEELAMQAIKVSGGSFTEDPTDYLAEGYQAIESGGRWVVSPL
;
A
#
# COMPACT_ATOMS: atom_id res chain seq x y z
N MET A 1 -47.30 -36.97 37.40
CA MET A 1 -46.14 -36.63 38.25
C MET A 1 -45.50 -35.38 37.70
N LYS A 2 -45.51 -34.31 38.51
CA LYS A 2 -44.93 -33.00 38.23
C LYS A 2 -43.41 -33.11 38.16
N LYS A 3 -42.78 -32.59 37.12
CA LYS A 3 -41.38 -32.14 37.17
C LYS A 3 -41.37 -30.63 36.99
N MET A 4 -41.28 -29.94 38.13
CA MET A 4 -41.02 -28.51 38.23
C MET A 4 -39.71 -28.19 37.49
N ILE A 5 -39.82 -27.38 36.44
CA ILE A 5 -38.69 -26.69 35.82
C ILE A 5 -38.51 -25.41 36.65
N TYR A 6 -37.34 -25.26 37.26
CA TYR A 6 -36.98 -24.11 38.08
C TYR A 6 -36.84 -22.87 37.19
N PHE A 7 -37.78 -21.93 37.31
CA PHE A 7 -37.55 -20.52 37.00
C PHE A 7 -36.51 -20.00 38.01
N MET A 8 -35.24 -19.98 37.63
CA MET A 8 -34.22 -19.28 38.41
C MET A 8 -34.19 -17.83 37.92
N ALA A 9 -35.07 -17.01 38.49
CA ALA A 9 -34.99 -15.56 38.39
C ALA A 9 -33.56 -15.14 38.79
N VAL A 10 -32.94 -14.27 37.99
CA VAL A 10 -31.75 -13.53 38.44
C VAL A 10 -32.19 -12.78 39.69
N ALA A 11 -31.75 -13.27 40.84
CA ALA A 11 -31.82 -12.52 42.07
C ALA A 11 -30.91 -11.30 41.86
N MET A 12 -31.51 -10.16 41.48
CA MET A 12 -30.92 -8.85 41.74
C MET A 12 -30.57 -8.86 43.23
N PHE A 13 -29.29 -8.99 43.56
CA PHE A 13 -28.82 -8.77 44.91
C PHE A 13 -29.01 -7.28 45.19
N LEU A 14 -30.22 -6.93 45.67
CA LEU A 14 -30.54 -5.69 46.33
C LEU A 14 -29.68 -5.62 47.60
N ALA A 15 -28.46 -5.13 47.47
CA ALA A 15 -27.76 -4.54 48.60
C ALA A 15 -28.50 -3.22 48.92
N LEU A 16 -29.54 -3.32 49.74
CA LEU A 16 -30.11 -2.20 50.48
C LEU A 16 -28.99 -1.61 51.35
N SER A 17 -28.23 -0.65 50.83
CA SER A 17 -27.69 0.39 51.70
C SER A 17 -28.83 1.37 51.93
N CYS A 18 -29.53 1.17 53.03
CA CYS A 18 -30.37 2.22 53.60
C CYS A 18 -29.41 3.33 54.07
N GLN A 19 -29.11 4.29 53.19
CA GLN A 19 -28.64 5.59 53.61
C GLN A 19 -29.59 6.64 53.05
N LYS A 20 -30.50 7.08 53.93
CA LYS A 20 -30.93 8.47 53.96
C LYS A 20 -29.65 9.32 54.02
N ASN A 21 -29.18 9.78 52.88
CA ASN A 21 -28.44 11.03 52.81
C ASN A 21 -29.25 11.92 51.88
N GLU A 22 -30.00 12.81 52.51
CA GLU A 22 -30.51 14.02 51.89
C GLU A 22 -29.30 14.81 51.37
N PHE A 23 -28.95 14.59 50.11
CA PHE A 23 -28.21 15.60 49.37
C PHE A 23 -29.27 16.57 48.83
N GLN A 24 -29.54 17.61 49.62
CA GLN A 24 -30.29 18.78 49.16
C GLN A 24 -29.46 19.44 48.05
N VAL A 25 -29.70 19.01 46.82
CA VAL A 25 -29.43 19.85 45.64
C VAL A 25 -30.68 20.68 45.46
N ASP A 26 -30.52 21.99 45.60
CA ASP A 26 -31.45 22.96 45.05
C ASP A 26 -31.39 22.85 43.52
N SER A 27 -32.04 21.84 42.97
CA SER A 27 -32.25 21.68 41.54
C SER A 27 -33.74 21.46 41.31
N SER A 28 -34.30 22.24 40.41
CA SER A 28 -35.71 22.17 39.99
C SER A 28 -36.11 20.82 39.33
N ARG A 29 -35.20 19.83 39.30
CA ARG A 29 -35.40 18.48 38.78
C ARG A 29 -34.66 17.46 39.68
N PRO A 30 -35.32 16.40 40.18
CA PRO A 30 -34.68 15.35 40.96
C PRO A 30 -33.86 14.39 40.09
N VAL A 31 -32.72 13.91 40.60
CA VAL A 31 -31.92 12.86 39.97
C VAL A 31 -32.59 11.49 40.21
N ARG A 32 -33.00 10.82 39.15
CA ARG A 32 -33.55 9.46 39.17
C ARG A 32 -32.45 8.45 38.87
N LYS A 33 -32.57 7.22 39.41
CA LYS A 33 -31.62 6.11 39.21
C LYS A 33 -32.35 4.84 38.81
N LEU A 34 -31.77 4.07 37.89
CA LEU A 34 -32.27 2.76 37.49
C LEU A 34 -31.10 1.79 37.30
N THR A 35 -31.18 0.61 37.90
CA THR A 35 -30.18 -0.45 37.67
C THR A 35 -30.62 -1.29 36.48
N VAL A 36 -29.80 -1.37 35.45
CA VAL A 36 -30.15 -2.03 34.20
C VAL A 36 -29.16 -3.15 33.91
N GLY A 37 -29.67 -4.30 33.50
CA GLY A 37 -28.89 -5.40 32.97
C GLY A 37 -29.58 -5.99 31.75
N ILE A 38 -28.96 -7.00 31.15
CA ILE A 38 -29.56 -7.81 30.09
C ILE A 38 -30.10 -9.11 30.69
N GLU A 39 -31.15 -9.66 30.09
CA GLU A 39 -31.64 -11.01 30.40
C GLU A 39 -30.50 -12.05 30.41
N ASN A 40 -30.44 -12.85 31.48
CA ASN A 40 -29.39 -13.84 31.68
C ASN A 40 -29.70 -15.11 30.89
N GLU A 41 -29.05 -15.30 29.75
CA GLU A 41 -28.84 -16.61 29.13
C GLU A 41 -27.38 -16.70 28.71
N GLY A 42 -26.69 -17.80 29.05
CA GLY A 42 -25.27 -18.05 28.74
C GLY A 42 -24.96 -18.21 27.25
N VAL A 43 -25.64 -17.45 26.38
CA VAL A 43 -25.61 -17.50 24.92
C VAL A 43 -26.17 -16.26 24.23
N SER A 44 -26.43 -15.12 24.90
CA SER A 44 -26.64 -13.88 24.14
C SER A 44 -25.42 -13.73 23.21
N LYS A 45 -25.60 -13.46 21.90
CA LYS A 45 -24.50 -13.33 20.88
C LYS A 45 -24.28 -11.90 20.32
N VAL A 46 -24.96 -10.89 20.88
CA VAL A 46 -24.89 -9.47 20.52
C VAL A 46 -24.18 -8.58 21.55
N GLY A 47 -23.26 -7.72 21.07
CA GLY A 47 -22.72 -6.57 21.81
C GLY A 47 -21.66 -6.92 22.85
N PHE A 48 -20.51 -7.42 22.40
CA PHE A 48 -19.62 -8.21 23.26
C PHE A 48 -18.14 -8.07 23.00
N ASP A 49 -17.38 -8.46 24.03
CA ASP A 49 -15.98 -8.84 23.92
C ASP A 49 -15.82 -10.12 23.06
N GLU A 50 -14.56 -10.55 22.88
CA GLU A 50 -14.21 -11.75 22.11
C GLU A 50 -14.91 -13.03 22.64
N ASN A 51 -15.40 -13.02 23.87
CA ASN A 51 -16.04 -14.14 24.55
C ASN A 51 -17.58 -14.12 24.44
N ASN A 52 -18.16 -13.17 23.69
CA ASN A 52 -19.60 -12.94 23.66
C ASN A 52 -20.18 -12.53 25.05
N SER A 53 -19.47 -11.74 25.86
CA SER A 53 -19.91 -11.25 27.18
C SER A 53 -20.25 -9.75 27.21
N PHE A 54 -21.45 -9.40 27.69
CA PHE A 54 -22.09 -8.08 27.46
C PHE A 54 -21.48 -7.08 28.39
N TYR A 55 -21.26 -5.89 27.87
CA TYR A 55 -20.84 -4.77 28.68
C TYR A 55 -21.41 -3.45 28.17
N TRP A 56 -21.65 -2.55 29.11
CA TRP A 56 -22.00 -1.17 28.83
C TRP A 56 -20.77 -0.34 28.45
N HIS A 57 -20.89 0.55 27.47
CA HIS A 57 -19.87 1.53 27.11
C HIS A 57 -20.07 2.81 27.92
N ALA A 58 -18.96 3.48 28.24
CA ALA A 58 -19.03 4.80 28.85
C ALA A 58 -19.87 5.74 27.96
N GLY A 59 -20.87 6.39 28.57
CA GLY A 59 -21.77 7.30 27.85
C GLY A 59 -22.98 6.62 27.20
N ASP A 60 -23.15 5.30 27.30
CA ASP A 60 -24.38 4.62 26.86
C ASP A 60 -25.61 5.26 27.52
N ARG A 61 -26.70 5.36 26.76
CA ARG A 61 -27.95 5.97 27.21
C ARG A 61 -29.11 5.04 26.95
N ILE A 62 -30.04 4.98 27.91
CA ILE A 62 -31.33 4.31 27.78
C ILE A 62 -32.46 5.35 27.75
N ALA A 63 -33.60 4.96 27.20
CA ALA A 63 -34.85 5.68 27.31
C ALA A 63 -35.74 5.01 28.35
N VAL A 64 -36.25 5.75 29.34
CA VAL A 64 -37.27 5.25 30.28
C VAL A 64 -38.61 5.93 29.98
N LEU A 65 -39.69 5.13 29.96
CA LEU A 65 -41.03 5.66 29.76
C LEU A 65 -41.44 6.51 30.97
N THR A 66 -42.08 7.65 30.74
CA THR A 66 -42.69 8.49 31.77
C THR A 66 -44.08 8.95 31.32
N THR A 67 -44.82 9.64 32.18
CA THR A 67 -46.13 10.23 31.82
C THR A 67 -46.06 11.27 30.70
N ALA A 68 -44.86 11.82 30.41
CA ALA A 68 -44.63 12.81 29.36
C ALA A 68 -43.74 12.24 28.23
N GLY A 69 -43.77 10.92 28.04
CA GLY A 69 -43.00 10.21 27.01
C GLY A 69 -41.65 9.70 27.53
N PHE A 70 -40.79 9.27 26.60
CA PHE A 70 -39.47 8.74 26.96
C PHE A 70 -38.53 9.84 27.47
N ARG A 71 -37.72 9.51 28.47
CA ARG A 71 -36.66 10.37 29.03
C ARG A 71 -35.34 9.62 29.01
N ALA A 72 -34.27 10.34 28.71
CA ALA A 72 -32.94 9.75 28.70
C ALA A 72 -32.42 9.51 30.13
N MET A 73 -31.73 8.39 30.32
CA MET A 73 -30.82 8.19 31.43
C MET A 73 -29.46 7.74 30.89
N THR A 74 -28.37 8.25 31.46
CA THR A 74 -27.00 7.97 31.03
C THR A 74 -26.32 7.04 32.03
N LEU A 75 -25.53 6.10 31.51
CA LEU A 75 -24.71 5.20 32.31
C LEU A 75 -23.75 6.00 33.19
N ASP A 76 -23.71 5.68 34.48
CA ASP A 76 -22.63 6.14 35.34
C ASP A 76 -21.32 5.44 34.95
N GLY A 77 -20.29 6.22 34.61
CA GLY A 77 -19.05 5.74 34.01
C GLY A 77 -18.30 4.68 34.82
N GLN A 78 -18.56 4.56 36.13
CA GLN A 78 -18.00 3.46 36.94
C GLN A 78 -18.49 2.06 36.52
N TYR A 79 -19.62 1.99 35.82
CA TYR A 79 -20.20 0.74 35.31
C TYR A 79 -19.85 0.45 33.85
N ALA A 80 -19.04 1.28 33.20
CA ALA A 80 -18.49 0.95 31.89
C ALA A 80 -17.67 -0.35 31.96
N GLY A 81 -17.82 -1.23 30.97
CA GLY A 81 -17.19 -2.55 30.95
C GLY A 81 -17.92 -3.62 31.77
N GLN A 82 -19.07 -3.30 32.38
CA GLN A 82 -19.85 -4.25 33.20
C GLN A 82 -21.15 -4.69 32.52
N ALA A 83 -21.61 -5.91 32.82
CA ALA A 83 -22.85 -6.48 32.27
C ALA A 83 -24.14 -5.86 32.87
N SER A 84 -24.02 -5.14 33.98
CA SER A 84 -25.09 -4.35 34.59
C SER A 84 -24.55 -2.97 34.96
N GLY A 85 -25.38 -1.96 34.85
CA GLY A 85 -25.00 -0.58 35.14
C GLY A 85 -26.11 0.21 35.82
N VAL A 86 -25.72 1.22 36.57
CA VAL A 86 -26.65 2.22 37.10
C VAL A 86 -26.73 3.38 36.14
N PHE A 87 -27.93 3.67 35.69
CA PHE A 87 -28.24 4.81 34.82
C PHE A 87 -28.86 5.91 35.65
N THR A 88 -28.53 7.16 35.31
CA THR A 88 -29.03 8.35 36.00
C THR A 88 -29.62 9.36 35.02
N GLY A 89 -30.66 10.09 35.44
CA GLY A 89 -31.29 11.12 34.62
C GLY A 89 -31.98 12.17 35.48
N GLU A 90 -32.10 13.39 34.96
CA GLU A 90 -32.69 14.54 35.66
C GLU A 90 -34.04 14.92 35.06
N PHE A 91 -35.12 14.44 35.69
CA PHE A 91 -36.50 14.73 35.27
C PHE A 91 -37.46 14.58 36.44
N THR A 92 -38.58 15.31 36.38
CA THR A 92 -39.57 15.42 37.47
C THR A 92 -40.58 14.28 37.47
N GLU A 93 -40.86 13.75 36.30
CA GLU A 93 -41.85 12.71 36.04
C GLU A 93 -41.46 11.40 36.73
N ASP A 94 -42.45 10.60 37.08
CA ASP A 94 -42.20 9.26 37.59
C ASP A 94 -41.86 8.31 36.44
N ILE A 95 -40.95 7.38 36.73
CA ILE A 95 -40.57 6.31 35.81
C ILE A 95 -41.76 5.34 35.68
N GLY A 96 -42.15 5.09 34.44
CA GLY A 96 -43.19 4.13 34.07
C GLY A 96 -42.65 2.71 33.93
N ASP A 97 -43.32 1.90 33.10
CA ASP A 97 -43.13 0.44 33.12
C ASP A 97 -42.00 -0.07 32.23
N TYR A 98 -41.41 0.74 31.35
CA TYR A 98 -40.47 0.25 30.33
C TYR A 98 -39.20 1.07 30.21
N ALA A 99 -38.11 0.36 29.92
CA ALA A 99 -36.82 0.92 29.50
C ALA A 99 -36.45 0.37 28.11
N VAL A 100 -35.83 1.20 27.29
CA VAL A 100 -35.45 0.92 25.90
C VAL A 100 -33.99 1.33 25.68
N TYR A 101 -33.27 0.56 24.89
CA TYR A 101 -31.88 0.81 24.52
C TYR A 101 -31.64 0.57 23.03
N PRO A 102 -30.75 1.35 22.38
CA PRO A 102 -30.25 2.66 22.81
C PRO A 102 -31.35 3.70 23.07
N TYR A 103 -30.98 4.85 23.64
CA TYR A 103 -31.85 6.03 23.67
C TYR A 103 -32.09 6.57 22.25
N GLY A 104 -33.33 6.92 21.95
CA GLY A 104 -33.75 7.52 20.68
C GLY A 104 -35.16 8.10 20.77
N ASP A 105 -35.72 8.48 19.62
CA ASP A 105 -37.04 9.11 19.50
C ASP A 105 -38.20 8.10 19.60
N HIS A 106 -38.08 7.16 20.53
CA HIS A 106 -39.07 6.12 20.76
C HIS A 106 -40.38 6.70 21.32
N ALA A 107 -41.48 5.99 21.05
CA ALA A 107 -42.80 6.35 21.57
C ALA A 107 -43.60 5.11 21.97
N MET A 108 -44.72 5.32 22.65
CA MET A 108 -45.76 4.31 22.79
C MET A 108 -46.91 4.69 21.87
N ASP A 109 -47.46 3.74 21.11
CA ASP A 109 -48.63 3.98 20.29
C ASP A 109 -49.92 4.00 21.13
N GLU A 110 -51.07 4.24 20.47
CA GLU A 110 -52.39 4.29 21.12
C GLU A 110 -52.80 2.95 21.76
N ASN A 111 -52.20 1.84 21.34
CA ASN A 111 -52.45 0.50 21.85
C ASN A 111 -51.47 0.11 22.97
N GLY A 112 -50.55 0.99 23.34
CA GLY A 112 -49.51 0.73 24.34
C GLY A 112 -48.37 -0.15 23.83
N GLN A 113 -48.18 -0.26 22.51
CA GLN A 113 -47.05 -0.94 21.88
C GLN A 113 -45.87 0.05 21.73
N LEU A 114 -44.65 -0.48 21.75
CA LEU A 114 -43.46 0.34 21.57
C LEU A 114 -43.28 0.67 20.09
N VAL A 115 -43.22 1.96 19.77
CA VAL A 115 -42.70 2.46 18.49
C VAL A 115 -41.19 2.67 18.66
N TYR A 116 -40.43 1.67 18.25
CA TYR A 116 -38.97 1.70 18.25
C TYR A 116 -38.48 2.41 16.99
N VAL A 117 -37.52 3.32 17.11
CA VAL A 117 -37.01 4.11 15.98
C VAL A 117 -35.55 3.74 15.74
N LEU A 118 -35.26 3.15 14.58
CA LEU A 118 -33.90 2.91 14.12
C LEU A 118 -33.39 4.09 13.29
N PRO A 119 -32.22 4.67 13.62
CA PRO A 119 -31.69 5.84 12.91
C PRO A 119 -31.28 5.47 11.48
N SER A 120 -31.46 6.41 10.55
CA SER A 120 -30.93 6.30 9.18
C SER A 120 -29.50 6.81 9.03
N SER A 121 -28.98 7.53 10.04
CA SER A 121 -27.61 8.03 10.06
C SER A 121 -27.08 8.23 11.47
N TYR A 122 -25.77 8.05 11.67
CA TYR A 122 -25.05 8.36 12.91
C TYR A 122 -23.54 8.47 12.66
N ASP A 123 -22.83 9.05 13.62
CA ASP A 123 -21.39 9.33 13.53
C ASP A 123 -20.56 8.39 14.41
N TYR A 124 -19.41 7.96 13.89
CA TYR A 124 -18.40 7.21 14.63
C TYR A 124 -17.24 8.12 15.02
N ALA A 125 -16.89 8.11 16.30
CA ALA A 125 -15.73 8.84 16.82
C ALA A 125 -14.40 8.13 16.50
N SER A 126 -14.46 6.85 16.20
CA SER A 126 -13.32 6.01 15.82
C SER A 126 -13.83 4.83 14.99
N ILE A 127 -13.04 4.29 14.10
CA ILE A 127 -13.40 3.08 13.33
C ILE A 127 -12.94 1.78 14.00
N ALA A 128 -12.19 1.85 15.11
CA ALA A 128 -11.65 0.67 15.78
C ALA A 128 -12.76 -0.23 16.37
N ASP A 129 -12.52 -1.55 16.38
CA ASP A 129 -13.45 -2.52 16.99
C ASP A 129 -13.69 -2.19 18.46
N GLY A 130 -14.96 -2.15 18.87
CA GLY A 130 -15.37 -1.83 20.24
C GLY A 130 -15.20 -0.37 20.67
N ALA A 131 -14.74 0.52 19.78
CA ALA A 131 -14.71 1.96 20.09
C ALA A 131 -16.11 2.59 20.05
N ASN A 132 -17.05 1.99 19.32
CA ASN A 132 -18.43 2.43 19.22
C ASN A 132 -19.35 1.38 19.84
N SER A 133 -20.42 1.86 20.47
CA SER A 133 -21.42 0.97 21.04
C SER A 133 -22.14 0.18 19.93
N TYR A 134 -22.22 -1.13 20.11
CA TYR A 134 -22.85 -2.07 19.17
C TYR A 134 -24.37 -1.85 19.01
N ASN A 135 -24.98 -1.04 19.90
CA ASN A 135 -26.35 -0.53 19.88
C ASN A 135 -27.44 -1.50 19.38
N PRO A 136 -27.48 -2.76 19.83
CA PRO A 136 -28.60 -3.60 19.46
C PRO A 136 -29.90 -3.08 20.04
N PRO A 137 -31.02 -3.16 19.30
CA PRO A 137 -32.29 -2.71 19.81
C PRO A 137 -32.76 -3.65 20.93
N MET A 138 -32.97 -3.09 22.11
CA MET A 138 -33.42 -3.80 23.30
C MET A 138 -34.51 -3.05 24.02
N ALA A 139 -35.39 -3.77 24.72
CA ALA A 139 -36.35 -3.19 25.63
C ALA A 139 -36.64 -4.14 26.79
N GLY A 140 -37.14 -3.63 27.89
CA GLY A 140 -37.45 -4.44 29.06
C GLY A 140 -38.41 -3.75 30.01
N LYS A 141 -39.13 -4.58 30.77
CA LYS A 141 -40.03 -4.11 31.82
C LYS A 141 -39.24 -3.72 33.06
N ILE A 142 -39.59 -2.57 33.63
CA ILE A 142 -39.06 -2.06 34.88
C ILE A 142 -39.78 -2.76 36.04
N GLN A 143 -39.01 -3.31 36.98
CA GLN A 143 -39.51 -3.96 38.19
C GLN A 143 -38.75 -3.40 39.40
N GLY A 144 -39.46 -2.67 40.25
CA GLY A 144 -38.84 -1.98 41.39
C GLY A 144 -37.82 -0.93 40.92
N ALA A 145 -36.57 -1.06 41.35
CA ALA A 145 -35.49 -0.12 41.02
C ALA A 145 -34.59 -0.60 39.86
N GLY A 146 -35.03 -1.58 39.06
CA GLY A 146 -34.24 -2.07 37.94
C GLY A 146 -35.03 -2.62 36.75
N ALA A 147 -34.31 -2.89 35.68
CA ALA A 147 -34.83 -3.45 34.43
C ALA A 147 -33.89 -4.53 33.88
N ALA A 148 -34.47 -5.59 33.32
CA ALA A 148 -33.74 -6.57 32.52
C ALA A 148 -34.16 -6.40 31.06
N LEU A 149 -33.25 -5.91 30.23
CA LEU A 149 -33.52 -5.69 28.81
C LEU A 149 -33.37 -7.01 28.02
N THR A 150 -34.26 -7.18 27.05
CA THR A 150 -34.23 -8.28 26.08
C THR A 150 -33.96 -7.73 24.69
N HIS A 151 -33.32 -8.52 23.85
CA HIS A 151 -33.04 -8.13 22.47
C HIS A 151 -34.33 -8.14 21.64
N LEU A 152 -34.61 -7.04 20.95
CA LEU A 152 -35.71 -6.94 19.98
C LEU A 152 -35.24 -7.36 18.56
N GLY A 153 -33.95 -7.22 18.28
CA GLY A 153 -33.34 -7.54 16.99
C GLY A 153 -31.89 -8.01 17.13
N SER A 154 -31.06 -7.68 16.15
CA SER A 154 -29.60 -7.87 16.21
C SER A 154 -28.89 -6.79 15.39
N PHE A 155 -27.71 -7.09 14.85
CA PHE A 155 -26.96 -6.18 13.97
C PHE A 155 -26.13 -6.92 12.92
N PHE A 156 -25.70 -6.19 11.89
CA PHE A 156 -24.57 -6.57 11.06
C PHE A 156 -23.28 -5.97 11.63
N LYS A 157 -22.22 -6.76 11.75
CA LYS A 157 -20.84 -6.31 12.00
C LYS A 157 -20.06 -6.45 10.70
N ILE A 158 -19.75 -5.34 10.06
CA ILE A 158 -18.97 -5.30 8.83
C ILE A 158 -17.57 -4.81 9.15
N THR A 159 -16.57 -5.67 8.93
CA THR A 159 -15.16 -5.29 8.97
C THR A 159 -14.75 -4.79 7.60
N VAL A 160 -14.15 -3.61 7.53
CA VAL A 160 -13.63 -2.99 6.32
C VAL A 160 -12.12 -2.83 6.48
N GLY A 161 -11.33 -3.58 5.71
CA GLY A 161 -9.88 -3.44 5.69
C GLY A 161 -9.39 -2.36 4.73
N ASN A 162 -8.13 -1.96 4.92
CA ASN A 162 -7.41 -1.01 4.08
C ASN A 162 -8.12 0.35 3.92
N ILE A 163 -8.79 0.87 4.93
CA ILE A 163 -9.43 2.19 4.83
C ILE A 163 -8.33 3.27 4.67
N PRO A 164 -8.42 4.15 3.65
CA PRO A 164 -7.44 5.23 3.49
C PRO A 164 -7.61 6.30 4.57
N ALA A 165 -6.58 7.14 4.73
CA ALA A 165 -6.73 8.33 5.53
C ALA A 165 -7.76 9.25 4.86
N GLY A 166 -8.69 9.78 5.64
CA GLY A 166 -9.80 10.60 5.16
C GLY A 166 -10.42 11.42 6.30
N GLY A 167 -10.92 12.60 5.96
CA GLY A 167 -11.51 13.54 6.91
C GLY A 167 -12.97 13.22 7.24
N ASP A 168 -13.72 14.27 7.59
CA ASP A 168 -15.12 14.19 8.03
C ASP A 168 -16.11 13.83 6.90
N ASP A 169 -15.62 13.70 5.66
CA ASP A 169 -16.42 13.37 4.47
C ASP A 169 -16.51 11.85 4.21
N MET A 170 -15.87 11.02 5.04
CA MET A 170 -15.88 9.56 4.88
C MET A 170 -17.21 8.96 5.36
N LYS A 171 -17.76 8.03 4.56
CA LYS A 171 -19.06 7.40 4.83
C LYS A 171 -19.03 5.90 4.57
N PHE A 172 -19.64 5.16 5.48
CA PHE A 172 -20.03 3.76 5.25
C PHE A 172 -21.54 3.72 5.01
N VAL A 173 -21.95 3.31 3.82
CA VAL A 173 -23.36 3.23 3.43
C VAL A 173 -23.77 1.77 3.35
N PHE A 174 -24.78 1.40 4.12
CA PHE A 174 -25.32 0.05 4.19
C PHE A 174 -26.76 0.05 3.69
N THR A 175 -27.03 -0.67 2.60
CA THR A 175 -28.35 -0.75 1.99
C THR A 175 -28.83 -2.19 1.95
N ALA A 176 -30.03 -2.44 2.45
CA ALA A 176 -30.70 -3.74 2.37
C ALA A 176 -31.85 -3.70 1.35
N ASP A 177 -32.35 -4.87 0.94
CA ASP A 177 -33.58 -5.00 0.14
C ASP A 177 -34.86 -4.89 0.97
N LYS A 178 -34.74 -4.85 2.30
CA LYS A 178 -35.83 -4.71 3.27
C LYS A 178 -35.59 -3.53 4.20
N ARG A 179 -36.64 -3.11 4.91
CA ARG A 179 -36.61 -1.98 5.84
C ARG A 179 -35.71 -2.24 7.05
N ILE A 180 -34.73 -1.37 7.29
CA ILE A 180 -33.77 -1.45 8.41
C ILE A 180 -33.70 -0.16 9.24
N THR A 181 -34.47 0.87 8.90
CA THR A 181 -34.50 2.18 9.57
C THR A 181 -35.94 2.69 9.70
N GLY A 182 -36.13 3.72 10.53
CA GLY A 182 -37.44 4.31 10.80
C GLY A 182 -38.18 3.61 11.93
N GLU A 183 -39.50 3.75 11.93
CA GLU A 183 -40.37 3.30 13.02
C GLU A 183 -40.78 1.83 12.89
N PHE A 184 -40.60 1.05 13.95
CA PHE A 184 -41.05 -0.34 14.07
C PHE A 184 -41.93 -0.50 15.31
N VAL A 185 -43.07 -1.14 15.15
CA VAL A 185 -44.01 -1.41 16.26
C VAL A 185 -43.67 -2.75 16.90
N VAL A 186 -43.48 -2.76 18.21
CA VAL A 186 -43.07 -3.94 19.00
C VAL A 186 -44.05 -4.14 20.16
N ASP A 187 -44.65 -5.32 20.23
CA ASP A 187 -45.46 -5.73 21.37
C ASP A 187 -44.58 -6.20 22.53
N LEU A 188 -44.37 -5.31 23.51
CA LEU A 188 -43.59 -5.62 24.71
C LEU A 188 -44.30 -6.57 25.69
N SER A 189 -45.58 -6.89 25.47
CA SER A 189 -46.32 -7.85 26.30
C SER A 189 -46.12 -9.31 25.86
N ALA A 190 -45.56 -9.54 24.67
CA ALA A 190 -45.25 -10.86 24.17
C ALA A 190 -44.17 -11.57 24.99
N ASP A 191 -44.23 -12.90 25.07
CA ASP A 191 -43.21 -13.73 25.75
C ASP A 191 -41.80 -13.57 25.14
N SER A 192 -41.72 -13.11 23.89
CA SER A 192 -40.48 -12.88 23.15
C SER A 192 -40.66 -11.72 22.19
N PRO A 193 -40.57 -10.47 22.68
CA PRO A 193 -40.76 -9.29 21.84
C PRO A 193 -39.67 -9.23 20.77
N VAL A 194 -40.08 -8.97 19.53
CA VAL A 194 -39.19 -8.87 18.37
C VAL A 194 -39.59 -7.69 17.51
N MET A 195 -38.58 -7.10 16.89
CA MET A 195 -38.71 -6.14 15.80
C MET A 195 -38.46 -6.90 14.50
N GLU A 196 -39.45 -6.96 13.62
CA GLU A 196 -39.35 -7.66 12.34
C GLU A 196 -39.20 -6.68 11.17
N THR A 197 -38.40 -7.08 10.17
CA THR A 197 -38.26 -6.34 8.92
C THR A 197 -39.48 -6.54 8.02
N ASP A 198 -39.72 -5.60 7.11
CA ASP A 198 -40.77 -5.69 6.09
C ASP A 198 -40.33 -5.01 4.77
N ASP A 199 -41.26 -4.89 3.82
CA ASP A 199 -41.10 -4.24 2.52
C ASP A 199 -41.34 -2.71 2.56
N GLY A 200 -41.32 -2.10 3.75
CA GLY A 200 -41.51 -0.67 3.94
C GLY A 200 -40.31 0.18 3.48
N GLN A 201 -40.50 1.51 3.54
CA GLN A 201 -39.45 2.49 3.25
C GLN A 201 -38.41 2.56 4.37
N GLY A 202 -37.16 2.92 4.05
CA GLY A 202 -36.09 3.08 5.04
C GLY A 202 -35.13 1.90 5.07
N ASN A 203 -34.48 1.62 3.95
CA ASN A 203 -33.61 0.45 3.76
C ASN A 203 -32.11 0.79 3.74
N THR A 204 -31.73 2.02 4.06
CA THR A 204 -30.33 2.49 4.02
C THR A 204 -29.94 3.16 5.33
N VAL A 205 -28.75 2.80 5.83
CA VAL A 205 -28.06 3.44 6.96
C VAL A 205 -26.77 4.07 6.46
N THR A 206 -26.47 5.29 6.90
CA THR A 206 -25.18 5.95 6.68
C THR A 206 -24.43 6.09 8.00
N VAL A 207 -23.18 5.64 8.04
CA VAL A 207 -22.28 5.89 9.17
C VAL A 207 -21.22 6.87 8.71
N ASN A 208 -21.22 8.08 9.26
CA ASN A 208 -20.14 9.04 8.98
C ASN A 208 -18.98 8.75 9.93
N PHE A 209 -17.76 8.87 9.43
CA PHE A 209 -16.56 8.63 10.23
C PHE A 209 -15.41 9.48 9.71
N SER A 210 -14.28 9.46 10.42
CA SER A 210 -13.00 9.93 9.92
C SER A 210 -11.93 8.90 10.20
N ASN A 211 -10.83 8.94 9.44
CA ASN A 211 -9.72 8.02 9.62
C ASN A 211 -8.40 8.76 9.44
N SER A 212 -7.59 8.84 10.49
CA SER A 212 -6.31 9.57 10.46
C SER A 212 -5.18 8.80 9.77
N SER A 213 -5.32 7.49 9.61
CA SER A 213 -4.22 6.59 9.23
C SER A 213 -4.61 5.73 8.04
N ALA A 214 -3.85 5.81 6.95
CA ALA A 214 -4.09 4.97 5.77
C ALA A 214 -3.83 3.48 6.07
N GLY A 215 -4.58 2.60 5.39
CA GLY A 215 -4.46 1.15 5.55
C GLY A 215 -5.11 0.61 6.84
N SER A 216 -5.96 1.39 7.50
CA SER A 216 -6.58 0.99 8.77
C SER A 216 -7.71 -0.03 8.57
N GLU A 217 -7.95 -0.89 9.55
CA GLU A 217 -9.15 -1.71 9.63
C GLU A 217 -10.23 -0.96 10.42
N GLY A 218 -11.45 -0.89 9.87
CA GLY A 218 -12.62 -0.33 10.52
C GLY A 218 -13.72 -1.35 10.74
N VAL A 219 -14.52 -1.19 11.80
CA VAL A 219 -15.63 -2.07 12.13
C VAL A 219 -16.92 -1.27 12.29
N PHE A 220 -17.93 -1.63 11.50
CA PHE A 220 -19.22 -0.95 11.43
C PHE A 220 -20.35 -1.85 11.94
N TYR A 221 -21.13 -1.37 12.90
CA TYR A 221 -22.29 -2.06 13.45
C TYR A 221 -23.58 -1.43 12.96
N ILE A 222 -24.40 -2.20 12.24
CA ILE A 222 -25.69 -1.75 11.71
C ILE A 222 -26.81 -2.46 12.47
N PRO A 223 -27.51 -1.78 13.40
CA PRO A 223 -28.69 -2.34 14.07
C PRO A 223 -29.70 -2.81 13.03
N SER A 224 -30.30 -3.97 13.24
CA SER A 224 -31.18 -4.58 12.23
C SER A 224 -32.33 -5.37 12.85
N PRO A 225 -33.55 -5.22 12.30
CA PRO A 225 -34.67 -6.08 12.62
C PRO A 225 -34.40 -7.55 12.27
N VAL A 226 -35.16 -8.43 12.91
CA VAL A 226 -35.21 -9.86 12.59
C VAL A 226 -35.84 -10.06 11.21
N GLY A 227 -35.28 -10.97 10.41
CA GLY A 227 -35.86 -11.33 9.12
C GLY A 227 -34.84 -11.85 8.12
N THR A 228 -35.29 -12.02 6.89
CA THR A 228 -34.46 -12.43 5.76
C THR A 228 -34.32 -11.29 4.76
N TYR A 229 -33.08 -11.02 4.38
CA TYR A 229 -32.67 -10.00 3.44
C TYR A 229 -32.11 -10.72 2.21
N GLY A 230 -32.76 -10.57 1.05
CA GLY A 230 -32.32 -11.18 -0.20
C GLY A 230 -31.03 -10.56 -0.71
N ALA A 231 -30.79 -9.28 -0.45
CA ALA A 231 -29.57 -8.58 -0.82
C ALA A 231 -29.22 -7.47 0.17
N ILE A 232 -27.94 -7.38 0.51
CA ILE A 232 -27.36 -6.33 1.35
C ILE A 232 -26.09 -5.84 0.67
N THR A 233 -26.00 -4.54 0.45
CA THR A 233 -24.82 -3.89 -0.14
C THR A 233 -24.19 -2.94 0.88
N ALA A 234 -22.89 -3.10 1.12
CA ALA A 234 -22.08 -2.16 1.86
C ALA A 234 -21.17 -1.39 0.91
N GLN A 235 -21.03 -0.09 1.14
CA GLN A 235 -20.20 0.81 0.35
C GLN A 235 -19.39 1.72 1.27
N VAL A 236 -18.18 2.07 0.83
CA VAL A 236 -17.32 3.05 1.50
C VAL A 236 -17.07 4.21 0.53
N PHE A 237 -17.26 5.43 1.02
CA PHE A 237 -17.06 6.65 0.27
C PHE A 237 -16.07 7.58 0.97
N ASP A 238 -15.35 8.35 0.16
CA ASP A 238 -14.67 9.60 0.56
C ASP A 238 -15.27 10.75 -0.26
N GLY A 239 -16.06 11.60 0.40
CA GLY A 239 -16.92 12.56 -0.29
C GLY A 239 -17.91 11.85 -1.24
N ASP A 240 -17.75 12.07 -2.55
CA ASP A 240 -18.55 11.43 -3.60
C ASP A 240 -17.84 10.24 -4.28
N VAL A 241 -16.59 9.94 -3.90
CA VAL A 241 -15.79 8.88 -4.53
C VAL A 241 -16.10 7.52 -3.89
N LEU A 242 -16.62 6.57 -4.68
CA LEU A 242 -16.84 5.20 -4.23
C LEU A 242 -15.51 4.43 -4.14
N LEU A 243 -15.09 4.17 -2.90
CA LEU A 243 -13.84 3.48 -2.59
C LEU A 243 -14.00 1.95 -2.64
N ALA A 244 -15.10 1.44 -2.12
CA ALA A 244 -15.34 0.00 -2.01
C ALA A 244 -16.83 -0.33 -2.05
N GLU A 245 -17.18 -1.48 -2.59
CA GLU A 245 -18.54 -2.01 -2.61
C GLU A 245 -18.53 -3.53 -2.45
N LYS A 246 -19.46 -4.06 -1.67
CA LYS A 246 -19.69 -5.51 -1.59
C LYS A 246 -21.15 -5.83 -1.33
N THR A 247 -21.68 -6.82 -2.03
CA THR A 247 -23.03 -7.35 -1.82
C THR A 247 -23.00 -8.76 -1.25
N TRP A 248 -23.83 -9.01 -0.23
CA TRP A 248 -24.15 -10.33 0.30
C TRP A 248 -25.61 -10.66 0.02
N THR A 249 -25.89 -11.90 -0.37
CA THR A 249 -27.26 -12.36 -0.66
C THR A 249 -27.75 -13.32 0.42
N ASP A 250 -29.07 -13.45 0.55
CA ASP A 250 -29.74 -14.46 1.37
C ASP A 250 -29.29 -14.47 2.85
N GLN A 251 -29.28 -13.30 3.48
CA GLN A 251 -28.88 -13.12 4.87
C GLN A 251 -30.10 -13.19 5.79
N THR A 252 -30.09 -14.09 6.77
CA THR A 252 -31.15 -14.17 7.80
C THR A 252 -30.66 -13.65 9.14
N VAL A 253 -31.13 -12.48 9.58
CA VAL A 253 -30.88 -11.96 10.93
C VAL A 253 -31.86 -12.61 11.89
N SER A 254 -31.33 -13.26 12.92
CA SER A 254 -32.13 -13.78 14.04
C SER A 254 -31.96 -12.88 15.24
N ARG A 255 -33.01 -12.79 16.08
CA ARG A 255 -32.93 -12.10 17.38
C ARG A 255 -31.69 -12.60 18.11
N ARG A 256 -30.90 -11.65 18.60
CA ARG A 256 -29.66 -11.85 19.36
C ARG A 256 -28.47 -12.52 18.62
N ILE A 257 -28.50 -12.71 17.30
CA ILE A 257 -27.40 -13.35 16.56
C ILE A 257 -26.87 -12.40 15.49
N PRO A 258 -25.68 -11.81 15.68
CA PRO A 258 -25.14 -10.85 14.73
C PRO A 258 -24.69 -11.55 13.46
N LYS A 259 -24.84 -10.85 12.34
CA LYS A 259 -24.26 -11.26 11.07
C LYS A 259 -22.94 -10.55 10.85
N ARG A 260 -21.94 -11.29 10.38
CA ARG A 260 -20.58 -10.78 10.19
C ARG A 260 -20.24 -10.81 8.71
N GLY A 261 -19.74 -9.70 8.21
CA GLY A 261 -19.23 -9.56 6.85
C GLY A 261 -17.86 -8.90 6.87
N SER A 262 -17.09 -9.10 5.81
CA SER A 262 -15.85 -8.37 5.59
C SER A 262 -15.72 -7.91 4.15
N MET A 263 -15.10 -6.75 3.95
CA MET A 263 -14.71 -6.19 2.66
C MET A 263 -13.40 -5.41 2.81
N ASP A 264 -12.73 -5.12 1.71
CA ASP A 264 -11.53 -4.29 1.70
C ASP A 264 -11.75 -3.11 0.76
N VAL A 265 -11.12 -1.98 1.06
CA VAL A 265 -10.96 -0.93 0.07
C VAL A 265 -9.90 -1.33 -0.95
N ASP A 266 -10.25 -1.28 -2.23
CA ASP A 266 -9.39 -1.70 -3.32
C ASP A 266 -8.73 -0.49 -3.98
N TYR A 267 -7.48 -0.21 -3.61
CA TYR A 267 -6.63 0.80 -4.23
C TYR A 267 -5.19 0.28 -4.29
N VAL A 268 -4.42 0.79 -5.26
CA VAL A 268 -3.01 0.41 -5.49
C VAL A 268 -2.06 1.56 -5.22
N ALA A 269 -2.55 2.79 -5.29
CA ALA A 269 -1.72 3.99 -5.22
C ALA A 269 -2.41 5.12 -4.44
N VAL A 270 -1.59 5.96 -3.81
CA VAL A 270 -1.99 7.18 -3.11
C VAL A 270 -1.23 8.37 -3.70
N VAL A 271 -1.95 9.46 -3.98
CA VAL A 271 -1.37 10.76 -4.38
C VAL A 271 -2.01 11.83 -3.52
N ASN A 272 -1.21 12.53 -2.71
CA ASN A 272 -1.69 13.62 -1.85
C ASN A 272 -2.90 13.25 -0.97
N GLY A 273 -2.92 12.04 -0.44
CA GLY A 273 -4.03 11.50 0.37
C GLY A 273 -5.17 10.88 -0.45
N ALA A 274 -5.35 11.25 -1.72
CA ALA A 274 -6.34 10.63 -2.60
C ALA A 274 -5.89 9.22 -3.03
N VAL A 275 -6.82 8.28 -3.15
CA VAL A 275 -6.55 6.89 -3.53
C VAL A 275 -6.98 6.56 -4.96
N TYR A 276 -6.26 5.64 -5.59
CA TYR A 276 -6.48 5.25 -6.99
C TYR A 276 -6.49 3.73 -7.16
N LYS A 277 -7.45 3.24 -7.94
CA LYS A 277 -7.64 1.80 -8.21
C LYS A 277 -6.56 1.25 -9.13
N THR A 278 -6.07 2.07 -10.05
CA THR A 278 -4.98 1.72 -10.96
C THR A 278 -3.81 2.69 -10.85
N LEU A 279 -2.61 2.20 -11.17
CA LEU A 279 -1.41 3.03 -11.20
C LEU A 279 -1.47 4.09 -12.32
N GLN A 280 -2.15 3.80 -13.43
CA GLN A 280 -2.30 4.77 -14.51
C GLN A 280 -3.17 5.96 -14.10
N GLU A 281 -4.29 5.73 -13.40
CA GLU A 281 -5.13 6.82 -12.88
C GLU A 281 -4.34 7.73 -11.92
N ALA A 282 -3.47 7.14 -11.07
CA ALA A 282 -2.60 7.91 -10.19
C ALA A 282 -1.55 8.73 -10.98
N LEU A 283 -0.98 8.17 -12.04
CA LEU A 283 -0.03 8.87 -12.90
C LEU A 283 -0.65 10.07 -13.61
N ASP A 284 -1.88 9.92 -14.10
CA ASP A 284 -2.57 10.94 -14.90
C ASP A 284 -2.85 12.22 -14.10
N VAL A 285 -2.83 12.14 -12.77
CA VAL A 285 -3.15 13.27 -11.86
C VAL A 285 -2.00 13.67 -10.92
N ALA A 286 -0.87 12.95 -10.94
CA ALA A 286 0.21 13.16 -9.98
C ALA A 286 0.76 14.60 -9.98
N ASP A 287 0.80 15.27 -11.14
CA ASP A 287 1.29 16.66 -11.30
C ASP A 287 2.56 16.97 -10.47
N SER A 288 3.63 16.18 -10.69
CA SER A 288 4.91 16.26 -9.95
C SER A 288 4.88 15.82 -8.47
N GLN A 289 3.75 15.36 -7.95
CA GLN A 289 3.65 14.78 -6.61
C GLN A 289 4.18 13.34 -6.59
N THR A 290 4.46 12.86 -5.38
CA THR A 290 4.87 11.47 -5.17
C THR A 290 3.65 10.55 -5.21
N ILE A 291 3.72 9.53 -6.05
CA ILE A 291 2.79 8.41 -6.05
C ILE A 291 3.35 7.36 -5.10
N THR A 292 2.60 6.99 -4.07
CA THR A 292 2.97 5.90 -3.16
C THR A 292 2.19 4.64 -3.51
N ILE A 293 2.90 3.55 -3.82
CA ILE A 293 2.30 2.22 -4.01
C ILE A 293 2.05 1.57 -2.66
N VAL A 294 0.86 1.00 -2.47
CA VAL A 294 0.44 0.42 -1.19
C VAL A 294 0.31 -1.10 -1.19
N LYS A 295 0.44 -1.73 -2.36
CA LYS A 295 0.45 -3.20 -2.52
C LYS A 295 1.20 -3.60 -3.78
N ASP A 296 1.57 -4.87 -3.88
CA ASP A 296 2.15 -5.42 -5.10
C ASP A 296 1.22 -5.24 -6.31
N ILE A 297 1.79 -4.88 -7.46
CA ILE A 297 1.08 -4.67 -8.71
C ILE A 297 1.71 -5.54 -9.80
N ALA A 298 0.90 -6.38 -10.43
CA ALA A 298 1.24 -7.03 -11.68
C ALA A 298 0.65 -6.21 -12.84
N LEU A 299 1.50 -5.71 -13.73
CA LEU A 299 1.09 -4.96 -14.90
C LEU A 299 0.92 -5.90 -16.10
N ASP A 300 -0.26 -5.86 -16.70
CA ASP A 300 -0.57 -6.55 -17.96
C ASP A 300 -0.14 -5.73 -19.19
N ALA A 301 0.21 -4.45 -19.00
CA ALA A 301 0.68 -3.55 -20.04
C ALA A 301 1.79 -2.62 -19.51
N PRO A 302 2.69 -2.12 -20.37
CA PRO A 302 3.77 -1.24 -19.94
C PRO A 302 3.24 0.05 -19.29
N LEU A 303 3.90 0.48 -18.22
CA LEU A 303 3.73 1.81 -17.64
C LEU A 303 4.43 2.84 -18.53
N VAL A 304 3.71 3.83 -19.04
CA VAL A 304 4.27 4.82 -19.99
C VAL A 304 4.25 6.21 -19.38
N LEU A 305 5.43 6.79 -19.17
CA LEU A 305 5.58 8.20 -18.81
C LEU A 305 5.76 9.03 -20.07
N SER A 306 4.82 9.94 -20.31
CA SER A 306 4.77 10.78 -21.51
C SER A 306 5.69 11.98 -21.41
N GLN A 307 5.96 12.62 -22.56
CA GLN A 307 6.74 13.86 -22.61
C GLN A 307 6.14 14.93 -21.69
N GLY A 308 6.98 15.60 -20.91
CA GLY A 308 6.55 16.64 -19.96
C GLY A 308 6.11 16.09 -18.60
N SER A 309 5.94 14.77 -18.45
CA SER A 309 5.68 14.16 -17.14
C SER A 309 6.94 14.20 -16.28
N SER A 310 6.79 14.61 -15.02
CA SER A 310 7.80 14.45 -13.97
C SER A 310 7.12 13.77 -12.79
N VAL A 311 7.56 12.56 -12.45
CA VAL A 311 6.89 11.72 -11.43
C VAL A 311 7.92 11.11 -10.49
N THR A 312 7.60 11.13 -9.19
CA THR A 312 8.26 10.28 -8.20
C THR A 312 7.33 9.12 -7.88
N LEU A 313 7.79 7.90 -8.09
CA LEU A 313 7.08 6.67 -7.73
C LEU A 313 7.82 6.02 -6.56
N ASP A 314 7.23 6.18 -5.37
CA ASP A 314 7.62 5.46 -4.16
C ASP A 314 6.88 4.13 -4.13
N LEU A 315 7.62 3.03 -4.20
CA LEU A 315 7.04 1.69 -4.23
C LEU A 315 6.58 1.23 -2.83
N GLY A 316 6.88 1.96 -1.75
CA GLY A 316 6.37 1.68 -0.40
C GLY A 316 6.77 0.31 0.16
N GLY A 317 7.88 -0.27 -0.32
CA GLY A 317 8.32 -1.63 -0.04
C GLY A 317 7.68 -2.71 -0.91
N ASN A 318 6.76 -2.35 -1.82
CA ASN A 318 6.04 -3.26 -2.69
C ASN A 318 6.78 -3.53 -4.01
N THR A 319 6.21 -4.45 -4.79
CA THR A 319 6.74 -4.92 -6.07
C THR A 319 5.85 -4.49 -7.23
N LEU A 320 6.45 -3.82 -8.22
CA LEU A 320 5.88 -3.70 -9.55
C LEU A 320 6.43 -4.84 -10.43
N SER A 321 5.56 -5.65 -11.02
CA SER A 321 5.97 -6.81 -11.81
C SER A 321 5.29 -6.87 -13.17
N GLY A 322 5.90 -7.55 -14.13
CA GLY A 322 5.23 -7.87 -15.39
C GLY A 322 5.94 -8.97 -16.18
N VAL A 323 5.17 -9.65 -17.04
CA VAL A 323 5.65 -10.73 -17.89
C VAL A 323 5.21 -10.49 -19.32
N ALA A 324 6.17 -10.37 -20.23
CA ALA A 324 5.89 -10.32 -21.67
C ALA A 324 5.88 -11.74 -22.26
N THR A 325 4.82 -12.07 -23.00
CA THR A 325 4.64 -13.40 -23.61
C THR A 325 4.80 -13.42 -25.12
N SER A 326 4.76 -12.25 -25.77
CA SER A 326 4.92 -12.10 -27.22
C SER A 326 6.38 -12.06 -27.65
N ALA A 327 6.67 -12.65 -28.81
CA ALA A 327 7.96 -12.60 -29.48
C ALA A 327 8.17 -11.22 -30.15
N SER A 328 8.26 -10.17 -29.34
CA SER A 328 8.40 -8.78 -29.77
C SER A 328 9.18 -7.96 -28.74
N ALA A 329 9.56 -6.74 -29.12
CA ALA A 329 10.11 -5.79 -28.17
C ALA A 329 9.12 -5.54 -27.03
N SER A 330 9.61 -5.47 -25.80
CA SER A 330 8.77 -5.24 -24.63
C SER A 330 9.55 -4.57 -23.51
N ASN A 331 8.81 -3.87 -22.66
CA ASN A 331 9.34 -3.33 -21.42
C ASN A 331 8.25 -3.23 -20.35
N LEU A 332 8.63 -3.24 -19.07
CA LEU A 332 7.67 -2.95 -17.99
C LEU A 332 7.39 -1.46 -17.87
N ILE A 333 8.44 -0.63 -17.94
CA ILE A 333 8.33 0.84 -17.84
C ILE A 333 8.98 1.49 -19.06
N ALA A 334 8.31 2.47 -19.66
CA ALA A 334 8.85 3.32 -20.71
C ALA A 334 8.87 4.78 -20.26
N VAL A 335 10.08 5.33 -20.07
CA VAL A 335 10.29 6.75 -19.79
C VAL A 335 10.58 7.44 -21.12
N LYS A 336 9.62 8.22 -21.65
CA LYS A 336 9.77 8.85 -22.96
C LYS A 336 10.69 10.08 -22.90
N SER A 337 11.13 10.53 -24.07
CA SER A 337 11.94 11.74 -24.18
C SER A 337 11.22 12.95 -23.60
N GLY A 338 11.93 13.72 -22.78
CA GLY A 338 11.38 14.85 -22.03
C GLY A 338 10.52 14.47 -20.82
N ALA A 339 10.45 13.18 -20.44
CA ALA A 339 9.88 12.73 -19.18
C ALA A 339 10.95 12.52 -18.11
N GLN A 340 10.56 12.61 -16.84
CA GLN A 340 11.38 12.28 -15.68
C GLN A 340 10.66 11.28 -14.76
N LEU A 341 11.37 10.22 -14.38
CA LEU A 341 10.95 9.24 -13.39
C LEU A 341 12.00 9.13 -12.28
N THR A 342 11.56 9.32 -11.04
CA THR A 342 12.29 8.86 -9.85
C THR A 342 11.62 7.62 -9.31
N LEU A 343 12.36 6.52 -9.15
CA LEU A 343 11.89 5.28 -8.51
C LEU A 343 12.54 5.11 -7.15
N SER A 344 11.74 4.79 -6.14
CA SER A 344 12.26 4.58 -4.78
C SER A 344 11.57 3.46 -4.01
N ASN A 345 12.27 2.95 -2.98
CA ASN A 345 11.75 2.10 -1.89
C ASN A 345 10.88 0.90 -2.33
N GLY A 346 11.47 -0.10 -2.97
CA GLY A 346 10.75 -1.33 -3.30
C GLY A 346 11.42 -2.07 -4.45
N SER A 347 10.64 -2.82 -5.23
CA SER A 347 11.19 -3.59 -6.34
C SER A 347 10.41 -3.50 -7.65
N VAL A 348 11.14 -3.57 -8.77
CA VAL A 348 10.59 -3.67 -10.12
C VAL A 348 11.16 -4.91 -10.78
N THR A 349 10.29 -5.84 -11.19
CA THR A 349 10.70 -7.13 -11.76
C THR A 349 10.05 -7.39 -13.11
N PHE A 350 10.84 -7.85 -14.08
CA PHE A 350 10.34 -8.12 -15.42
C PHE A 350 10.91 -9.41 -15.99
N ALA A 351 10.12 -10.10 -16.80
CA ALA A 351 10.57 -11.26 -17.58
C ALA A 351 9.89 -11.31 -18.95
N ALA A 352 10.60 -11.71 -19.99
CA ALA A 352 10.01 -12.17 -21.24
C ALA A 352 10.14 -13.70 -21.35
N THR A 353 9.06 -14.37 -21.76
CA THR A 353 9.07 -15.83 -21.96
C THR A 353 9.50 -16.26 -23.36
N THR A 354 9.58 -15.31 -24.29
CA THR A 354 9.93 -15.53 -25.70
C THR A 354 10.95 -14.49 -26.19
N PRO A 355 12.15 -14.41 -25.58
CA PRO A 355 13.19 -13.49 -26.05
C PRO A 355 13.79 -13.92 -27.39
N ASP A 356 14.32 -12.96 -28.16
CA ASP A 356 15.02 -13.26 -29.40
C ASP A 356 16.41 -13.82 -29.17
N THR A 357 16.56 -15.13 -29.28
CA THR A 357 17.83 -15.84 -29.09
C THR A 357 18.66 -16.00 -30.37
N GLN A 358 18.18 -15.48 -31.51
CA GLN A 358 18.80 -15.67 -32.82
C GLN A 358 19.76 -14.52 -33.17
N TRP A 359 20.94 -14.45 -32.54
CA TRP A 359 21.96 -13.45 -32.89
C TRP A 359 23.40 -13.91 -32.60
N GLY A 360 24.37 -13.30 -33.30
CA GLY A 360 25.80 -13.40 -32.96
C GLY A 360 26.52 -14.71 -33.34
N GLY A 361 25.84 -15.65 -34.01
CA GLY A 361 26.40 -16.92 -34.50
C GLY A 361 26.52 -17.04 -36.02
N GLU A 362 27.20 -18.08 -36.50
CA GLU A 362 27.28 -18.39 -37.93
C GLU A 362 25.87 -18.66 -38.50
N GLY A 363 25.49 -17.90 -39.54
CA GLY A 363 24.14 -17.96 -40.14
C GLY A 363 23.05 -17.23 -39.34
N GLN A 364 23.39 -16.55 -38.25
CA GLN A 364 22.47 -15.70 -37.47
C GLN A 364 22.61 -14.23 -37.86
N PRO A 365 21.59 -13.39 -37.64
CA PRO A 365 21.72 -11.96 -37.86
C PRO A 365 22.75 -11.33 -36.91
N PRO A 366 23.36 -10.20 -37.32
CA PRO A 366 24.35 -9.49 -36.51
C PRO A 366 23.74 -8.82 -35.26
N TYR A 367 22.41 -8.66 -35.22
CA TYR A 367 21.67 -8.10 -34.10
C TYR A 367 20.41 -8.93 -33.83
N PRO A 368 19.96 -9.00 -32.57
CA PRO A 368 18.63 -9.48 -32.28
C PRO A 368 17.58 -8.52 -32.90
N GLY A 369 16.48 -9.08 -33.38
CA GLY A 369 15.35 -8.36 -33.97
C GLY A 369 14.55 -7.55 -32.94
N TYR A 370 14.64 -7.88 -31.65
CA TYR A 370 14.02 -7.09 -30.58
C TYR A 370 14.70 -7.30 -29.22
N ALA A 371 14.38 -6.42 -28.26
CA ALA A 371 14.88 -6.46 -26.89
C ALA A 371 13.75 -6.48 -25.85
N ASN A 372 14.03 -7.07 -24.69
CA ASN A 372 13.08 -7.22 -23.58
C ASN A 372 13.66 -6.60 -22.30
N ASN A 373 13.09 -5.46 -21.88
CA ASN A 373 13.71 -4.58 -20.89
C ASN A 373 12.88 -4.48 -19.61
N THR A 374 13.49 -4.36 -18.42
CA THR A 374 12.70 -3.91 -17.25
C THR A 374 12.29 -2.45 -17.47
N ILE A 375 13.24 -1.60 -17.86
CA ILE A 375 13.00 -0.18 -18.16
C ILE A 375 13.62 0.20 -19.50
N SER A 376 12.82 0.81 -20.37
CA SER A 376 13.27 1.51 -21.57
C SER A 376 13.30 3.01 -21.29
N ASN A 377 14.49 3.61 -21.20
CA ASN A 377 14.67 5.01 -20.85
C ASN A 377 15.13 5.86 -22.05
N SER A 378 14.30 6.84 -22.42
CA SER A 378 14.63 7.90 -23.37
C SER A 378 14.58 9.30 -22.74
N GLY A 379 14.30 9.40 -21.43
CA GLY A 379 14.19 10.63 -20.65
C GLY A 379 15.18 10.66 -19.49
N ILE A 380 14.72 11.09 -18.32
CA ILE A 380 15.52 11.14 -17.09
C ILE A 380 15.03 10.04 -16.14
N LEU A 381 15.92 9.15 -15.73
CA LEU A 381 15.65 8.09 -14.75
C LEU A 381 16.55 8.27 -13.53
N ILE A 382 15.95 8.31 -12.35
CA ILE A 382 16.65 8.44 -11.06
C ILE A 382 16.23 7.26 -10.18
N LEU A 383 17.20 6.57 -9.60
CA LEU A 383 16.97 5.39 -8.76
C LEU A 383 17.46 5.65 -7.34
N GLU A 384 16.57 5.57 -6.37
CA GLU A 384 16.85 5.87 -4.95
C GLU A 384 16.41 4.68 -4.08
N ASN A 385 17.36 3.85 -3.63
CA ASN A 385 17.06 2.70 -2.77
C ASN A 385 15.99 1.75 -3.37
N VAL A 386 16.12 1.42 -4.66
CA VAL A 386 15.19 0.54 -5.38
C VAL A 386 15.88 -0.69 -5.94
N VAL A 387 15.18 -1.83 -5.95
CA VAL A 387 15.64 -3.08 -6.56
C VAL A 387 15.04 -3.24 -7.94
N LEU A 388 15.87 -3.33 -8.98
CA LEU A 388 15.45 -3.62 -10.34
C LEU A 388 15.99 -4.98 -10.76
N GLU A 389 15.12 -5.82 -11.29
CA GLU A 389 15.48 -7.15 -11.79
C GLU A 389 14.91 -7.41 -13.18
N ASN A 390 15.73 -7.95 -14.07
CA ASN A 390 15.28 -8.62 -15.28
C ASN A 390 15.60 -10.11 -15.15
N ARG A 391 14.58 -10.96 -15.35
CA ARG A 391 14.63 -12.43 -15.24
C ARG A 391 14.56 -13.12 -16.60
N THR A 392 14.58 -12.36 -17.68
CA THR A 392 14.52 -12.90 -19.05
C THR A 392 15.74 -13.77 -19.31
N SER A 393 15.54 -15.03 -19.70
CA SER A 393 16.63 -16.00 -19.84
C SER A 393 17.71 -15.56 -20.84
N LYS A 394 18.97 -15.94 -20.55
CA LYS A 394 20.13 -15.69 -21.40
C LYS A 394 19.89 -16.19 -22.83
N GLY A 395 20.35 -15.39 -23.79
CA GLY A 395 20.40 -15.77 -25.20
C GLY A 395 19.85 -14.67 -26.10
N GLY A 396 18.93 -13.84 -25.62
CA GLY A 396 18.42 -12.69 -26.34
C GLY A 396 18.73 -11.36 -25.69
N ALA A 397 18.61 -10.27 -26.46
CA ALA A 397 18.83 -8.91 -25.96
C ALA A 397 17.86 -8.61 -24.82
N SER A 398 18.37 -8.59 -23.59
CA SER A 398 17.57 -8.28 -22.43
C SER A 398 18.35 -7.44 -21.44
N TYR A 399 17.73 -6.34 -21.01
CA TYR A 399 18.39 -5.34 -20.19
C TYR A 399 17.54 -5.03 -18.96
N VAL A 400 18.16 -4.81 -17.81
CA VAL A 400 17.40 -4.21 -16.70
C VAL A 400 17.06 -2.78 -17.10
N ILE A 401 18.04 -2.04 -17.60
CA ILE A 401 17.86 -0.69 -18.12
C ILE A 401 18.47 -0.56 -19.50
N ASP A 402 17.65 -0.14 -20.46
CA ASP A 402 18.09 0.24 -21.80
C ASP A 402 18.01 1.76 -21.94
N ASN A 403 19.17 2.42 -21.86
CA ASN A 403 19.31 3.88 -21.80
C ASN A 403 19.67 4.43 -23.19
N TYR A 404 18.70 5.03 -23.87
CA TYR A 404 18.79 5.45 -25.27
C TYR A 404 19.43 6.84 -25.44
N SER A 405 19.78 7.17 -26.69
CA SER A 405 20.24 8.51 -27.13
C SER A 405 19.44 9.66 -26.50
N GLY A 406 20.11 10.57 -25.81
CA GLY A 406 19.49 11.73 -25.13
C GLY A 406 19.02 11.45 -23.70
N ALA A 407 19.08 10.21 -23.23
CA ALA A 407 18.61 9.81 -21.92
C ALA A 407 19.67 9.99 -20.82
N LYS A 408 19.19 10.19 -19.60
CA LYS A 408 20.00 10.28 -18.39
C LYS A 408 19.57 9.23 -17.38
N LEU A 409 20.54 8.56 -16.76
CA LEU A 409 20.33 7.65 -15.64
C LEU A 409 21.20 8.10 -14.46
N THR A 410 20.61 8.17 -13.28
CA THR A 410 21.32 8.32 -12.00
C THR A 410 21.00 7.14 -11.10
N VAL A 411 22.02 6.42 -10.65
CA VAL A 411 21.91 5.33 -9.68
C VAL A 411 22.41 5.83 -8.32
N GLY A 412 21.49 6.03 -7.39
CA GLY A 412 21.77 6.41 -6.01
C GLY A 412 22.19 5.24 -5.13
N GLU A 413 22.59 5.54 -3.90
CA GLU A 413 22.90 4.53 -2.87
C GLU A 413 21.68 3.64 -2.56
N GLY A 414 21.95 2.43 -2.06
CA GLY A 414 20.94 1.43 -1.75
C GLY A 414 20.27 0.75 -2.96
N SER A 415 20.35 1.34 -4.15
CA SER A 415 19.77 0.76 -5.36
C SER A 415 20.50 -0.52 -5.80
N VAL A 416 19.75 -1.51 -6.25
CA VAL A 416 20.27 -2.81 -6.71
C VAL A 416 19.72 -3.09 -8.09
N ILE A 417 20.58 -3.33 -9.08
CA ILE A 417 20.23 -3.59 -10.47
C ILE A 417 20.80 -4.95 -10.83
N THR A 418 19.94 -5.95 -11.07
CA THR A 418 20.37 -7.33 -11.32
C THR A 418 19.77 -7.89 -12.60
N GLN A 419 20.62 -8.32 -13.52
CA GLN A 419 20.22 -9.13 -14.67
C GLN A 419 20.42 -10.61 -14.32
N SER A 420 19.42 -11.20 -13.65
CA SER A 420 19.48 -12.60 -13.20
C SER A 420 19.35 -13.60 -14.34
N GLY A 421 18.79 -13.15 -15.47
CA GLY A 421 18.71 -13.87 -16.71
C GLY A 421 20.06 -14.21 -17.36
N GLY A 422 21.13 -13.47 -17.04
CA GLY A 422 22.49 -13.73 -17.51
C GLY A 422 22.94 -12.95 -18.75
N ASP A 423 22.29 -11.82 -19.06
CA ASP A 423 22.70 -10.83 -20.08
C ASP A 423 23.19 -9.50 -19.44
N ILE A 424 23.00 -8.33 -20.06
CA ILE A 424 23.52 -7.04 -19.57
C ILE A 424 22.57 -6.38 -18.57
N ALA A 425 23.12 -5.78 -17.50
CA ALA A 425 22.32 -5.00 -16.55
C ALA A 425 21.92 -3.62 -17.11
N ILE A 426 22.90 -2.76 -17.38
CA ILE A 426 22.68 -1.42 -17.97
C ILE A 426 23.27 -1.39 -19.37
N ARG A 427 22.43 -1.07 -20.36
CA ARG A 427 22.90 -0.75 -21.71
C ARG A 427 22.82 0.76 -21.92
N MET A 428 23.91 1.35 -22.37
CA MET A 428 23.94 2.69 -22.92
C MET A 428 23.95 2.57 -24.45
N PHE A 429 22.84 2.93 -25.10
CA PHE A 429 22.63 2.71 -26.53
C PHE A 429 22.53 4.04 -27.28
N ASN A 430 23.50 4.31 -28.16
CA ASN A 430 23.50 5.54 -28.95
C ASN A 430 23.87 5.32 -30.41
N GLY A 431 22.96 5.70 -31.31
CA GLY A 431 23.20 5.80 -32.75
C GLY A 431 22.96 7.21 -33.31
N GLY A 432 22.74 8.21 -32.44
CA GLY A 432 22.38 9.58 -32.79
C GLY A 432 23.35 10.62 -32.22
N SER A 433 22.91 11.88 -32.18
CA SER A 433 23.70 13.03 -31.70
C SER A 433 23.41 13.44 -30.24
N GLY A 434 22.36 12.91 -29.63
CA GLY A 434 22.04 13.19 -28.22
C GLY A 434 23.02 12.49 -27.29
N ALA A 435 23.45 13.16 -26.23
CA ALA A 435 24.31 12.55 -25.22
C ALA A 435 23.55 11.49 -24.43
N VAL A 436 24.20 10.37 -24.12
CA VAL A 436 23.71 9.39 -23.15
C VAL A 436 24.55 9.52 -21.89
N ASP A 437 23.93 9.93 -20.80
CA ASP A 437 24.60 10.13 -19.52
C ASP A 437 24.17 9.05 -18.52
N VAL A 438 25.13 8.35 -17.94
CA VAL A 438 24.91 7.43 -16.82
C VAL A 438 25.82 7.84 -15.67
N THR A 439 25.23 8.10 -14.51
CA THR A 439 25.95 8.39 -13.26
C THR A 439 25.62 7.32 -12.24
N ILE A 440 26.64 6.66 -11.71
CA ILE A 440 26.54 5.68 -10.63
C ILE A 440 27.19 6.28 -9.39
N ASN A 441 26.36 6.77 -8.47
CA ASN A 441 26.81 7.33 -7.21
C ASN A 441 26.98 6.26 -6.13
N GLY A 442 26.26 5.15 -6.24
CA GLY A 442 26.23 4.08 -5.25
C GLY A 442 25.50 2.84 -5.76
N GLY A 443 25.15 1.96 -4.83
CA GLY A 443 24.36 0.76 -5.12
C GLY A 443 25.17 -0.39 -5.71
N THR A 444 24.46 -1.39 -6.22
CA THR A 444 25.04 -2.60 -6.82
C THR A 444 24.47 -2.82 -8.22
N VAL A 445 25.33 -3.04 -9.20
CA VAL A 445 24.96 -3.34 -10.59
C VAL A 445 25.61 -4.66 -11.00
N THR A 446 24.79 -5.65 -11.31
CA THR A 446 25.23 -7.02 -11.60
C THR A 446 24.58 -7.55 -12.87
N GLY A 447 25.41 -7.99 -13.82
CA GLY A 447 24.97 -8.69 -15.03
C GLY A 447 26.15 -9.39 -15.67
N HIS A 448 25.93 -10.06 -16.80
CA HIS A 448 27.03 -10.57 -17.65
C HIS A 448 28.03 -9.46 -17.94
N ARG A 449 27.51 -8.25 -18.14
CA ARG A 449 28.22 -7.00 -17.89
C ARG A 449 27.36 -6.10 -17.01
N ALA A 450 27.98 -5.35 -16.11
CA ALA A 450 27.26 -4.36 -15.32
C ALA A 450 26.83 -3.19 -16.21
N VAL A 451 27.75 -2.70 -17.06
CA VAL A 451 27.48 -1.63 -18.03
C VAL A 451 28.00 -2.02 -19.40
N TRP A 452 27.17 -1.87 -20.44
CA TRP A 452 27.59 -1.98 -21.83
C TRP A 452 27.36 -0.67 -22.57
N ILE A 453 28.43 -0.06 -23.07
CA ILE A 453 28.42 1.14 -23.91
C ILE A 453 28.39 0.69 -25.37
N GLN A 454 27.22 0.82 -26.00
CA GLN A 454 26.97 0.37 -27.36
C GLN A 454 26.78 1.55 -28.31
N LEU A 455 27.73 1.74 -29.23
CA LEU A 455 27.64 2.75 -30.29
C LEU A 455 27.03 2.11 -31.54
N ALA A 456 25.71 2.21 -31.66
CA ALA A 456 24.87 1.43 -32.58
C ALA A 456 24.61 2.09 -33.95
N SER A 457 25.62 2.74 -34.52
CA SER A 457 25.59 3.29 -35.89
C SER A 457 26.87 2.90 -36.63
N ASN A 458 26.81 2.84 -37.95
CA ASN A 458 27.98 2.66 -38.82
C ASN A 458 28.38 3.98 -39.50
N ASN A 459 27.70 5.08 -39.18
CA ASN A 459 28.03 6.39 -39.74
C ASN A 459 29.16 7.03 -38.93
N ALA A 460 30.40 6.80 -39.36
CA ALA A 460 31.61 7.39 -38.77
C ALA A 460 31.60 8.94 -38.69
N SER A 461 30.64 9.62 -39.34
CA SER A 461 30.46 11.08 -39.27
C SER A 461 29.65 11.53 -38.04
N VAL A 462 28.92 10.62 -37.40
CA VAL A 462 28.20 10.86 -36.15
C VAL A 462 29.03 10.23 -35.04
N ALA A 463 29.75 11.04 -34.27
CA ALA A 463 30.51 10.57 -33.12
C ALA A 463 29.59 10.64 -31.88
N PRO A 464 28.96 9.52 -31.48
CA PRO A 464 27.96 9.52 -30.42
C PRO A 464 28.59 9.95 -29.10
N ILE A 465 27.87 10.75 -28.32
CA ILE A 465 28.35 11.25 -27.03
C ILE A 465 27.84 10.31 -25.95
N MET A 466 28.76 9.75 -25.17
CA MET A 466 28.47 8.79 -24.10
C MET A 466 29.28 9.16 -22.87
N ASN A 467 28.63 9.37 -21.74
CA ASN A 467 29.31 9.71 -20.49
C ASN A 467 28.92 8.71 -19.41
N LEU A 468 29.89 7.93 -18.95
CA LEU A 468 29.76 7.10 -17.76
C LEU A 468 30.54 7.76 -16.63
N THR A 469 29.87 8.08 -15.52
CA THR A 469 30.51 8.58 -14.30
C THR A 469 30.26 7.62 -13.16
N VAL A 470 31.30 7.16 -12.49
CA VAL A 470 31.22 6.27 -11.32
C VAL A 470 31.92 6.94 -10.15
N THR A 471 31.15 7.33 -9.15
CA THR A 471 31.67 7.95 -7.92
C THR A 471 31.58 7.01 -6.71
N GLY A 472 30.79 5.93 -6.83
CA GLY A 472 30.62 4.91 -5.80
C GLY A 472 29.89 3.66 -6.31
N GLY A 473 29.55 2.75 -5.39
CA GLY A 473 28.82 1.51 -5.70
C GLY A 473 29.70 0.33 -6.11
N THR A 474 29.07 -0.78 -6.48
CA THR A 474 29.74 -2.01 -6.92
C THR A 474 29.22 -2.44 -8.29
N LEU A 475 30.11 -2.54 -9.28
CA LEU A 475 29.83 -3.03 -10.63
C LEU A 475 30.43 -4.43 -10.77
N THR A 476 29.60 -5.43 -11.06
CA THR A 476 30.02 -6.84 -11.12
C THR A 476 29.69 -7.46 -12.46
N SER A 477 30.71 -8.07 -13.08
CA SER A 477 30.53 -8.97 -14.21
C SER A 477 30.25 -10.39 -13.71
N THR A 478 29.26 -11.05 -14.31
CA THR A 478 29.02 -12.49 -14.18
C THR A 478 29.54 -13.26 -15.40
N ASP A 479 30.20 -12.58 -16.35
CA ASP A 479 30.86 -13.25 -17.46
C ASP A 479 32.08 -14.03 -16.97
N THR A 480 32.06 -15.35 -17.17
CA THR A 480 33.17 -16.25 -16.84
C THR A 480 34.23 -16.36 -17.95
N SER A 481 34.01 -15.69 -19.08
CA SER A 481 34.91 -15.74 -20.24
C SER A 481 35.80 -14.52 -20.30
N TYR A 482 35.22 -13.32 -20.29
CA TYR A 482 35.95 -12.07 -20.42
C TYR A 482 35.92 -11.20 -19.16
N TYR A 483 35.06 -11.52 -18.19
CA TYR A 483 34.98 -10.81 -16.90
C TYR A 483 34.78 -9.29 -17.01
N GLN A 484 34.09 -8.81 -18.05
CA GLN A 484 33.97 -7.37 -18.33
C GLN A 484 32.85 -6.74 -17.48
N ALA A 485 33.21 -5.97 -16.45
CA ALA A 485 32.24 -5.21 -15.67
C ALA A 485 31.68 -4.03 -16.49
N VAL A 486 32.58 -3.32 -17.17
CA VAL A 486 32.24 -2.27 -18.14
C VAL A 486 32.82 -2.68 -19.50
N TYR A 487 32.02 -2.58 -20.55
CA TYR A 487 32.49 -2.83 -21.90
C TYR A 487 32.02 -1.77 -22.87
N SER A 488 32.90 -1.31 -23.74
CA SER A 488 32.56 -0.44 -24.86
C SER A 488 32.71 -1.16 -26.19
N TYR A 489 31.72 -1.05 -27.08
CA TYR A 489 31.73 -1.69 -28.38
C TYR A 489 31.30 -0.75 -29.52
N SER A 490 32.17 -0.60 -30.52
CA SER A 490 31.90 0.17 -31.73
C SER A 490 31.35 -0.73 -32.83
N TYR A 491 30.16 -0.40 -33.36
CA TYR A 491 29.68 -0.98 -34.61
C TYR A 491 30.19 -0.20 -35.83
N GLY A 492 31.46 0.25 -35.77
CA GLY A 492 32.12 1.06 -36.79
C GLY A 492 32.20 2.56 -36.47
N ASN A 493 31.49 3.03 -35.44
CA ASN A 493 31.58 4.41 -34.97
C ASN A 493 32.93 4.76 -34.34
N ASP A 494 33.19 6.06 -34.29
CA ASP A 494 34.33 6.68 -33.62
C ASP A 494 34.06 6.83 -32.11
N MET A 495 35.00 6.38 -31.26
CA MET A 495 34.92 6.40 -29.79
C MET A 495 35.36 7.71 -29.15
N LYS A 496 35.85 8.70 -29.92
CA LYS A 496 36.44 9.94 -29.39
C LYS A 496 35.56 10.77 -28.43
N ASN A 497 34.24 10.60 -28.48
CA ASN A 497 33.26 11.33 -27.67
C ASN A 497 32.69 10.48 -26.52
N VAL A 498 33.32 9.33 -26.25
CA VAL A 498 32.97 8.48 -25.12
C VAL A 498 33.92 8.79 -23.97
N THR A 499 33.35 9.16 -22.82
CA THR A 499 34.08 9.47 -21.60
C THR A 499 33.64 8.55 -20.47
N ILE A 500 34.61 7.97 -19.78
CA ILE A 500 34.44 7.17 -18.58
C ILE A 500 35.24 7.83 -17.45
N ASN A 501 34.54 8.35 -16.44
CA ASN A 501 35.14 8.98 -15.28
C ASN A 501 34.90 8.13 -14.05
N VAL A 502 35.97 7.74 -13.35
CA VAL A 502 35.90 6.92 -12.15
C VAL A 502 36.61 7.63 -11.01
N SER A 503 35.87 8.04 -9.98
CA SER A 503 36.43 8.64 -8.77
C SER A 503 36.21 7.77 -7.52
N GLY A 504 35.46 6.68 -7.64
CA GLY A 504 35.20 5.74 -6.56
C GLY A 504 34.50 4.47 -7.04
N GLY A 505 34.04 3.66 -6.09
CA GLY A 505 33.34 2.39 -6.35
C GLY A 505 34.26 1.16 -6.41
N THR A 506 33.63 -0.01 -6.58
CA THR A 506 34.30 -1.32 -6.70
C THR A 506 33.94 -1.96 -8.03
N PHE A 507 34.94 -2.42 -8.77
CA PHE A 507 34.78 -3.11 -10.06
C PHE A 507 35.20 -4.57 -9.89
N ASN A 508 34.22 -5.47 -9.89
CA ASN A 508 34.44 -6.91 -9.89
C ASN A 508 34.37 -7.42 -11.33
N GLY A 509 35.48 -7.21 -12.04
CA GLY A 509 35.62 -7.38 -13.47
C GLY A 509 36.34 -6.21 -14.11
N ASP A 510 36.81 -6.40 -15.34
CA ASP A 510 37.64 -5.45 -16.06
C ASP A 510 36.80 -4.34 -16.73
N ILE A 511 37.40 -3.16 -16.90
CA ILE A 511 36.93 -2.12 -17.82
C ILE A 511 37.56 -2.36 -19.19
N ALA A 512 36.78 -2.91 -20.13
CA ALA A 512 37.24 -3.25 -21.47
C ALA A 512 36.84 -2.18 -22.51
N LEU A 513 37.84 -1.55 -23.11
CA LEU A 513 37.69 -0.41 -24.02
C LEU A 513 37.85 -0.79 -25.50
N THR A 514 37.24 0.00 -26.38
CA THR A 514 37.48 -0.03 -27.83
C THR A 514 37.19 -1.39 -28.49
N GLY A 515 36.16 -2.10 -28.02
CA GLY A 515 35.66 -3.29 -28.70
C GLY A 515 35.12 -2.95 -30.09
N GLY A 516 35.06 -3.95 -30.97
CA GLY A 516 34.52 -3.79 -32.34
C GLY A 516 35.59 -3.54 -33.41
N SER A 517 35.15 -3.07 -34.57
CA SER A 517 35.99 -3.00 -35.78
C SER A 517 36.73 -1.67 -35.95
N ASN A 518 36.13 -0.54 -35.55
CA ASN A 518 36.78 0.77 -35.61
C ASN A 518 37.59 1.02 -34.34
N LYS A 519 38.91 1.15 -34.51
CA LYS A 519 39.91 1.30 -33.44
C LYS A 519 40.78 2.54 -33.64
N THR A 520 40.27 3.53 -34.39
CA THR A 520 41.02 4.74 -34.76
C THR A 520 41.19 5.70 -33.58
N ASN A 521 40.19 5.78 -32.71
CA ASN A 521 40.25 6.49 -31.44
C ASN A 521 39.77 5.57 -30.33
N ILE A 522 40.18 5.89 -29.12
CA ILE A 522 39.82 5.20 -27.88
C ILE A 522 39.01 6.17 -27.02
N GLU A 523 38.15 5.60 -26.19
CA GLU A 523 37.39 6.30 -25.16
C GLU A 523 38.33 7.03 -24.20
N THR A 524 37.94 8.20 -23.69
CA THR A 524 38.70 8.83 -22.60
C THR A 524 38.36 8.15 -21.28
N LEU A 525 39.34 7.53 -20.61
CA LEU A 525 39.17 6.92 -19.29
C LEU A 525 40.01 7.70 -18.26
N THR A 526 39.33 8.34 -17.31
CA THR A 526 39.97 9.02 -16.19
C THR A 526 39.67 8.29 -14.89
N ILE A 527 40.70 7.87 -14.17
CA ILE A 527 40.59 7.21 -12.87
C ILE A 527 41.28 8.08 -11.82
N SER A 528 40.53 8.52 -10.81
CA SER A 528 41.02 9.25 -9.63
C SER A 528 40.74 8.55 -8.31
N GLY A 529 40.04 7.42 -8.34
CA GLY A 529 39.74 6.59 -7.17
C GLY A 529 39.02 5.29 -7.55
N GLY A 530 38.72 4.47 -6.54
CA GLY A 530 38.03 3.18 -6.71
C GLY A 530 38.91 1.96 -6.43
N SER A 531 38.28 0.79 -6.38
CA SER A 531 38.92 -0.53 -6.21
C SER A 531 38.62 -1.41 -7.41
N PHE A 532 39.66 -1.92 -8.05
CA PHE A 532 39.54 -2.72 -9.26
C PHE A 532 39.99 -4.15 -8.99
N ASN A 533 39.17 -5.13 -9.37
CA ASN A 533 39.37 -6.55 -9.14
C ASN A 533 39.21 -7.34 -10.45
N GLY A 534 39.62 -6.75 -11.57
CA GLY A 534 39.62 -7.41 -12.87
C GLY A 534 40.64 -8.54 -12.92
N LEU A 535 40.39 -9.52 -13.78
CA LEU A 535 41.27 -10.69 -13.91
C LEU A 535 42.30 -10.52 -15.01
N TRP A 536 42.09 -9.58 -15.95
CA TRP A 536 42.88 -9.46 -17.18
C TRP A 536 43.72 -8.17 -17.24
N GLY A 537 43.67 -7.34 -16.20
CA GLY A 537 44.37 -6.05 -16.18
C GLY A 537 43.69 -4.96 -15.39
N ASP A 538 42.53 -5.22 -14.77
CA ASP A 538 41.59 -4.23 -14.19
C ASP A 538 40.91 -3.33 -15.24
N PHE A 539 41.68 -2.92 -16.25
CA PHE A 539 41.21 -2.23 -17.43
C PHE A 539 42.15 -2.51 -18.60
N TYR A 540 41.63 -2.54 -19.82
CA TYR A 540 42.42 -2.75 -21.03
C TYR A 540 41.71 -2.20 -22.26
N SER A 541 42.44 -2.03 -23.37
CA SER A 541 41.87 -1.65 -24.67
C SER A 541 42.17 -2.69 -25.74
N TYR A 542 41.20 -2.94 -26.62
CA TYR A 542 41.42 -3.68 -27.87
C TYR A 542 42.04 -2.82 -28.99
N GLY A 543 42.21 -1.51 -28.77
CA GLY A 543 42.86 -0.57 -29.67
C GLY A 543 44.39 -0.65 -29.66
N ALA A 544 45.04 0.25 -30.40
CA ALA A 544 46.50 0.33 -30.38
C ALA A 544 47.00 0.84 -29.01
N GLU A 545 48.08 0.24 -28.50
CA GLU A 545 48.66 0.56 -27.19
C GLU A 545 49.01 2.05 -27.03
N GLU A 546 49.62 2.66 -28.05
CA GLU A 546 49.97 4.09 -28.04
C GLU A 546 48.74 5.00 -27.86
N LEU A 547 47.60 4.63 -28.47
CA LEU A 547 46.36 5.37 -28.29
C LEU A 547 45.82 5.18 -26.87
N ALA A 548 45.97 3.98 -26.29
CA ALA A 548 45.47 3.67 -24.95
C ALA A 548 46.26 4.48 -23.89
N MET A 549 47.59 4.56 -24.01
CA MET A 549 48.44 5.37 -23.13
C MET A 549 48.11 6.87 -23.18
N GLN A 550 47.61 7.36 -24.32
CA GLN A 550 47.16 8.74 -24.47
C GLN A 550 45.79 8.98 -23.83
N ALA A 551 44.84 8.05 -24.03
CA ALA A 551 43.44 8.20 -23.65
C ALA A 551 43.12 7.82 -22.19
N ILE A 552 43.95 6.97 -21.58
CA ILE A 552 43.78 6.52 -20.19
C ILE A 552 44.67 7.37 -19.28
N LYS A 553 44.10 7.87 -18.18
CA LYS A 553 44.81 8.64 -17.14
C LYS A 553 44.43 8.17 -15.74
N VAL A 554 45.44 7.73 -14.99
CA VAL A 554 45.29 7.22 -13.62
C VAL A 554 45.97 8.16 -12.62
N SER A 555 45.21 8.63 -11.64
CA SER A 555 45.63 9.58 -10.59
C SER A 555 45.21 9.11 -9.18
N GLY A 556 44.63 7.92 -9.06
CA GLY A 556 44.24 7.33 -7.78
C GLY A 556 43.61 5.96 -7.97
N GLY A 557 43.27 5.31 -6.86
CA GLY A 557 42.62 3.99 -6.84
C GLY A 557 43.56 2.85 -6.41
N SER A 558 42.99 1.64 -6.35
CA SER A 558 43.70 0.41 -6.02
C SER A 558 43.42 -0.72 -7.01
N PHE A 559 44.48 -1.38 -7.48
CA PHE A 559 44.50 -2.28 -8.63
C PHE A 559 45.12 -3.64 -8.25
N THR A 560 44.74 -4.71 -8.94
CA THR A 560 45.38 -6.02 -8.89
C THR A 560 46.63 -6.09 -9.77
N GLU A 561 46.67 -5.28 -10.83
CA GLU A 561 47.80 -5.19 -11.78
C GLU A 561 48.48 -3.81 -11.71
N ASP A 562 49.73 -3.72 -12.18
CA ASP A 562 50.52 -2.49 -12.14
C ASP A 562 50.02 -1.45 -13.16
N PRO A 563 49.51 -0.27 -12.73
CA PRO A 563 48.96 0.74 -13.64
C PRO A 563 50.01 1.75 -14.14
N THR A 564 51.31 1.52 -13.92
CA THR A 564 52.39 2.51 -14.13
C THR A 564 52.39 3.16 -15.52
N ASP A 565 52.07 2.42 -16.58
CA ASP A 565 52.04 2.93 -17.97
C ASP A 565 50.96 3.99 -18.23
N TYR A 566 49.99 4.13 -17.31
CA TYR A 566 48.83 5.00 -17.46
C TYR A 566 48.79 6.12 -16.43
N LEU A 567 49.83 6.28 -15.61
CA LEU A 567 49.87 7.30 -14.57
C LEU A 567 49.82 8.72 -15.15
N ALA A 568 49.04 9.57 -14.51
CA ALA A 568 49.10 11.00 -14.73
C ALA A 568 50.42 11.58 -14.18
N GLU A 569 50.86 12.70 -14.75
CA GLU A 569 52.03 13.42 -14.27
C GLU A 569 51.87 13.80 -12.77
N GLY A 570 52.90 13.54 -11.97
CA GLY A 570 52.87 13.82 -10.52
C GLY A 570 52.39 12.67 -9.63
N TYR A 571 52.14 11.48 -10.19
CA TYR A 571 51.66 10.30 -9.45
C TYR A 571 52.61 9.10 -9.53
N GLN A 572 52.52 8.21 -8.55
CA GLN A 572 53.25 6.94 -8.47
C GLN A 572 52.30 5.79 -8.11
N ALA A 573 52.64 4.59 -8.58
CA ALA A 573 52.01 3.34 -8.16
C ALA A 573 52.96 2.61 -7.18
N ILE A 574 52.44 2.23 -6.01
CA ILE A 574 53.19 1.50 -4.98
C ILE A 574 52.47 0.19 -4.70
N GLU A 575 53.19 -0.93 -4.84
CA GLU A 575 52.68 -2.23 -4.42
C GLU A 575 52.64 -2.33 -2.89
N SER A 576 51.47 -2.63 -2.33
CA SER A 576 51.27 -2.83 -0.90
C SER A 576 50.19 -3.87 -0.66
N GLY A 577 50.57 -4.99 -0.05
CA GLY A 577 49.63 -6.06 0.32
C GLY A 577 49.05 -6.82 -0.87
N GLY A 578 49.83 -7.00 -1.94
CA GLY A 578 49.40 -7.71 -3.17
C GLY A 578 48.45 -6.89 -4.05
N ARG A 579 48.44 -5.57 -3.87
CA ARG A 579 47.70 -4.61 -4.69
C ARG A 579 48.57 -3.41 -4.99
N TRP A 580 48.33 -2.78 -6.14
CA TRP A 580 48.94 -1.51 -6.50
C TRP A 580 48.04 -0.37 -6.05
N VAL A 581 48.61 0.64 -5.38
CA VAL A 581 47.89 1.83 -4.93
C VAL A 581 48.53 3.06 -5.58
N VAL A 582 47.70 3.87 -6.23
CA VAL A 582 48.16 5.11 -6.87
C VAL A 582 48.01 6.29 -5.92
N SER A 583 49.07 7.09 -5.79
CA SER A 583 49.12 8.26 -4.92
C SER A 583 50.00 9.37 -5.52
N PRO A 584 49.87 10.63 -5.06
CA PRO A 584 50.78 11.71 -5.46
C PRO A 584 52.24 11.38 -5.09
N LEU A 585 53.19 11.92 -5.88
CA LEU A 585 54.64 11.83 -5.62
C LEU A 585 55.08 12.53 -4.33
#